data_AF-A0A2V7L8S0-F1
#
_entry.id   AF-A0A2V7L8S0-F1
#
_cell.length_a   1.000
_cell.length_b   1.000
_cell.length_c   1.000
_cell.angle_alpha   90.00
_cell.angle_beta   90.00
_cell.angle_gamma   90.00
#
_symmetry.space_group_name_H-M   'P 1'
#
loop_
_entity.id
_entity.type
_entity.pdbx_description
1 polymer ?
#
loop_
_entity_poly.entity_id
_entity_poly.type
_entity_poly.pdbx_seq_one_letter_code
_entity_poly.pdbx_strand_id
1 'polypeptide(L)' 'EEVYEPFLMQQGFLARTPRGRCATAGAYKHFGFSPPKSAEQPTMFDS' A
#
# COMPACT_ATOMS: atom_id res chain seq x y z
N GLU A 1 -6.66 -9.08 -13.60
CA GLU A 1 -5.98 -8.73 -12.34
C GLU A 1 -5.61 -7.24 -12.21
N GLU A 2 -5.68 -6.43 -13.27
CA GLU A 2 -5.32 -4.99 -13.21
C GLU A 2 -6.50 -4.03 -12.90
N VAL A 3 -7.73 -4.55 -12.77
CA VAL A 3 -8.94 -3.74 -12.60
C VAL A 3 -9.03 -3.09 -11.22
N TYR A 4 -8.45 -3.72 -10.20
CA TYR A 4 -8.54 -3.26 -8.82
C TYR A 4 -7.59 -2.09 -8.53
N GLU A 5 -6.44 -2.02 -9.23
CA GLU A 5 -5.45 -0.96 -8.98
C GLU A 5 -6.01 0.45 -9.23
N PRO A 6 -6.70 0.75 -10.36
CA PRO A 6 -7.35 2.04 -10.59
C PRO A 6 -8.38 2.38 -9.51
N PHE A 7 -9.19 1.40 -9.11
CA PHE A 7 -10.20 1.59 -8.08
C PHE A 7 -9.57 1.94 -6.73
N LEU A 8 -8.58 1.18 -6.29
CA LEU A 8 -7.91 1.40 -5.00
C LEU A 8 -7.09 2.70 -4.99
N MET A 9 -6.51 3.08 -6.13
CA MET A 9 -5.87 4.39 -6.28
C MET A 9 -6.89 5.54 -6.21
N GLN A 10 -8.03 5.41 -6.90
CA GLN A 10 -9.08 6.44 -6.89
C GLN A 10 -9.73 6.60 -5.51
N GLN A 11 -9.90 5.50 -4.77
CA GLN A 11 -10.38 5.54 -3.38
C GLN A 11 -9.33 6.04 -2.38
N GLY A 12 -8.09 6.31 -2.83
CA GLY A 12 -7.00 6.77 -1.97
C GLY A 12 -6.47 5.68 -1.04
N PHE A 13 -6.69 4.40 -1.36
CA PHE A 13 -6.25 3.24 -0.57
C PHE A 13 -4.89 2.70 -1.01
N LEU A 14 -4.47 2.99 -2.24
CA LEU A 14 -3.20 2.55 -2.81
C LEU A 14 -2.41 3.74 -3.36
N ALA A 15 -1.15 3.87 -2.97
CA ALA A 15 -0.24 4.90 -3.44
C ALA A 15 0.93 4.29 -4.22
N ARG A 16 1.46 5.04 -5.20
CA ARG A 16 2.71 4.70 -5.89
C ARG A 16 3.89 5.32 -5.15
N THR A 17 4.95 4.54 -4.97
CA THR A 17 6.21 4.96 -4.38
C THR A 17 7.36 4.52 -5.28
N PRO A 18 8.57 5.09 -5.16
CA PRO A 18 9.75 4.61 -5.89
C PRO A 18 10.07 3.12 -5.67
N ARG A 19 9.61 2.54 -4.55
CA ARG A 19 9.80 1.13 -4.18
C ARG A 19 8.63 0.22 -4.57
N GLY A 20 7.60 0.74 -5.23
CA GLY A 20 6.41 -0.02 -5.62
C GLY A 20 5.09 0.56 -5.09
N ARG A 21 4.05 -0.26 -5.03
CA ARG A 21 2.74 0.15 -4.49
C ARG A 21 2.73 0.02 -2.96
N CYS A 22 2.11 0.96 -2.27
CA CYS A 22 1.95 0.93 -0.82
C CYS A 22 0.51 1.25 -0.42
N ALA A 23 -0.04 0.51 0.55
CA ALA A 23 -1.34 0.81 1.13
C ALA A 23 -1.27 2.10 1.96
N THR A 24 -2.27 2.96 1.84
CA THR A 24 -2.32 4.22 2.60
C THR A 24 -2.84 4.00 4.01
N ALA A 25 -2.58 4.95 4.92
CA ALA A 25 -3.19 4.96 6.25
C ALA A 25 -4.74 4.88 6.20
N GLY A 26 -5.35 5.46 5.15
CA GLY A 26 -6.79 5.37 4.90
C GLY A 26 -7.25 3.94 4.65
N ALA A 27 -6.49 3.16 3.88
CA ALA A 27 -6.77 1.73 3.66
C ALA A 27 -6.71 0.95 4.97
N TYR A 28 -5.62 1.11 5.74
CA TYR A 28 -5.47 0.42 7.03
C TYR A 28 -6.65 0.72 7.97
N LYS A 29 -7.04 1.98 8.10
CA LYS A 29 -8.19 2.38 8.90
C LYS A 29 -9.51 1.80 8.38
N HIS A 30 -9.72 1.81 7.07
CA HIS A 30 -10.96 1.34 6.46
C HIS A 30 -11.17 -0.16 6.64
N PHE A 31 -10.09 -0.95 6.55
CA PHE A 31 -10.13 -2.40 6.70
C PHE A 31 -9.87 -2.88 8.15
N GLY A 32 -9.66 -1.97 9.11
CA GLY A 32 -9.43 -2.31 10.52
C GLY A 32 -8.05 -2.92 10.81
N PHE A 33 -7.08 -2.69 9.93
CA PHE A 33 -5.70 -3.17 10.11
C PHE A 33 -4.83 -2.11 10.81
N SER A 34 -3.85 -2.56 11.59
CA SER A 34 -2.80 -1.69 12.11
C SER A 34 -1.75 -1.43 11.01
N PRO A 35 -1.40 -0.18 10.72
CA PRO A 35 -0.33 0.11 9.77
C PRO A 35 1.01 -0.46 10.28
N PRO A 36 1.91 -0.88 9.37
CA PRO A 36 3.22 -1.36 9.76
C PRO A 36 4.00 -0.25 10.49
N LYS A 37 4.73 -0.62 11.55
CA LYS A 37 5.48 0.33 12.39
C LYS A 37 6.61 1.04 11.62
N SER A 38 7.15 0.38 10.61
CA SER A 38 8.04 0.98 9.62
C SER A 38 7.31 1.04 8.30
N ALA A 39 7.22 2.23 7.70
CA ALA A 39 6.67 2.41 6.34
C ALA A 39 7.55 1.76 5.25
N GLU A 40 8.63 1.11 5.65
CA GLU A 40 9.58 0.42 4.78
C GLU A 40 9.07 -1.00 4.52
N GLN A 41 8.58 -1.20 3.30
CA GLN A 41 8.36 -2.54 2.76
C GLN A 41 9.73 -3.25 2.75
N PRO A 42 9.89 -4.40 3.43
CA PRO A 42 11.13 -5.14 3.40
C PRO A 42 11.45 -5.52 1.95
N THR A 43 12.63 -5.14 1.49
CA THR A 43 13.14 -5.51 0.17
C THR A 43 13.53 -6.98 0.20
N MET A 44 12.86 -7.80 -0.62
CA MET A 44 13.20 -9.22 -0.78
C MET A 44 14.60 -9.45 -1.38
N PHE A 45 15.25 -8.40 -1.89
CA PHE A 45 16.50 -8.47 -2.64
C PHE A 45 17.72 -7.83 -1.93
N ASP A 46 17.63 -7.49 -0.63
CA ASP A 46 18.84 -7.20 0.15
C ASP A 46 19.49 -8.53 0.56
N SER A 47 20.50 -8.97 -0.20
CA SER A 47 21.39 -10.10 0.12
C SER A 47 22.81 -9.78 -0.30
#